data_AF-A0A9J7LKC4-F1
#
_entry.id   AF-A0A9J7LKC4-F1
#
_cell.length_a   1.000
_cell.length_b   1.000
_cell.length_c   1.000
_cell.angle_alpha   90.00
_cell.angle_beta   90.00
_cell.angle_gamma   90.00
#
_symmetry.space_group_name_H-M   'P 1'
#
loop_
_entity.id
_entity.type
_entity.pdbx_description
1 polymer ?
#
loop_
_entity_poly.entity_id
_entity_poly.type
_entity_poly.pdbx_seq_one_letter_code
_entity_poly.pdbx_strand_id
1 'polypeptide(L)'
;MAEKRRADDAEPITAQEPKKAKSDGTTQDDPHWATPLSSFQDFEMIKILNDHPKNKSVFVHGKFKGHEEEAVVILEKTPFSEETLPIALSGETKLKVGLKNDIYGNYHGTPPAQVNGIKVSVVYPATHKHLVKYSQQETYLVQETEDDYKKITLPFLEAEAFRIQWVYNILEHKTESERIVYEDPDKETGFILLPDMKWDLKQVNDLYLIAIVHKHGIRSLRDLTAEHLPLLHNILKKGQQAIQEKFDIPPCKLRIYLHYQPSYYHLHIHFTHLNFDAPGSGVERAHLLTDVIEHLEMMTDYYSKKTLSFCLRENDQLLAEFRKAGRVPEKSV
;
A
#
# COMPACT_ATOMS: atom_id res chain seq x y z
N MET A 1 37.18 -25.52 39.79
CA MET A 1 36.38 -26.04 40.91
C MET A 1 35.48 -24.89 41.34
N ALA A 2 34.30 -24.76 40.75
CA ALA A 2 33.06 -25.47 41.07
C ALA A 2 32.32 -24.78 42.23
N GLU A 3 31.28 -24.00 41.90
CA GLU A 3 30.02 -24.08 42.63
C GLU A 3 28.84 -23.63 41.76
N LYS A 4 27.92 -24.57 41.56
CA LYS A 4 26.62 -24.41 40.90
C LYS A 4 25.72 -23.53 41.75
N ARG A 5 24.99 -22.60 41.14
CA ARG A 5 23.64 -22.22 41.59
C ARG A 5 22.66 -22.29 40.43
N ARG A 6 21.47 -22.73 40.79
CA ARG A 6 20.45 -23.41 39.99
C ARG A 6 19.75 -22.46 39.04
N ALA A 7 19.37 -23.02 37.89
CA ALA A 7 18.30 -22.52 37.06
C ALA A 7 16.99 -22.67 37.85
N ASP A 8 16.29 -21.57 38.04
CA ASP A 8 14.89 -21.56 38.42
C ASP A 8 14.07 -21.28 37.15
N ASP A 9 13.16 -22.21 36.89
CA ASP A 9 12.20 -22.23 35.79
C ASP A 9 11.28 -21.01 35.86
N ALA A 10 11.30 -20.18 34.80
CA ALA A 10 10.25 -19.22 34.53
C ALA A 10 9.46 -19.70 33.30
N GLU A 11 8.22 -20.09 33.54
CA GLU A 11 7.26 -20.59 32.56
C GLU A 11 7.08 -19.65 31.35
N PRO A 12 6.80 -20.18 30.15
CA PRO A 12 6.49 -19.35 29.00
C PRO A 12 5.18 -18.60 29.23
N ILE A 13 5.25 -17.27 29.12
CA ILE A 13 4.10 -16.37 29.14
C ILE A 13 3.20 -16.74 27.96
N THR A 14 2.10 -17.43 28.26
CA THR A 14 1.04 -17.75 27.31
C THR A 14 0.38 -16.45 26.85
N ALA A 15 0.35 -16.23 25.53
CA ALA A 15 -0.36 -15.13 24.92
C ALA A 15 -1.85 -15.21 25.29
N GLN A 16 -2.33 -14.25 26.07
CA GLN A 16 -3.75 -14.10 26.35
C GLN A 16 -4.47 -13.73 25.05
N GLU A 17 -5.48 -14.53 24.70
CA GLU A 17 -6.42 -14.24 23.62
C GLU A 17 -7.07 -12.85 23.81
N PRO A 18 -7.30 -12.09 22.73
CA PRO A 18 -7.95 -10.79 22.84
C PRO A 18 -9.39 -10.97 23.34
N LYS A 19 -9.68 -10.30 24.47
CA LYS A 19 -11.02 -10.24 25.08
C LYS A 19 -12.05 -9.77 24.06
N LYS A 20 -13.07 -10.61 23.83
CA LYS A 20 -14.29 -10.28 23.08
C LYS A 20 -14.88 -8.96 23.59
N ALA A 21 -14.98 -7.97 22.72
CA ALA A 21 -15.84 -6.82 22.96
C ALA A 21 -17.28 -7.31 23.11
N LYS A 22 -17.93 -6.90 24.21
CA LYS A 22 -19.36 -7.16 24.44
C LYS A 22 -20.16 -6.46 23.34
N SER A 23 -20.82 -7.26 22.50
CA SER A 23 -21.90 -6.77 21.64
C SER A 23 -23.13 -6.53 22.50
N ASP A 24 -23.58 -5.28 22.58
CA ASP A 24 -24.93 -4.99 23.08
C ASP A 24 -25.95 -5.63 22.16
N GLY A 25 -26.87 -6.37 22.77
CA GLY A 25 -27.83 -7.22 22.10
C GLY A 25 -28.86 -6.41 21.32
N THR A 26 -28.81 -6.53 20.00
CA THR A 26 -29.99 -6.72 19.16
C THR A 26 -29.63 -7.78 18.14
N THR A 27 -30.07 -9.02 18.38
CA THR A 27 -30.05 -10.09 17.39
C THR A 27 -31.02 -9.72 16.27
N GLN A 28 -30.50 -9.03 15.26
CA GLN A 28 -31.07 -9.06 13.93
C GLN A 28 -30.53 -10.34 13.30
N ASP A 29 -31.40 -11.35 13.15
CA ASP A 29 -31.11 -12.54 12.36
C ASP A 29 -30.63 -12.09 10.97
N ASP A 30 -29.36 -12.35 10.65
CA ASP A 30 -28.74 -12.02 9.37
C ASP A 30 -29.11 -13.16 8.40
N PRO A 31 -30.18 -13.06 7.58
CA PRO A 31 -30.81 -14.23 6.98
C PRO A 31 -30.05 -14.77 5.76
N HIS A 32 -29.03 -14.05 5.29
CA HIS A 32 -28.46 -14.27 3.96
C HIS A 32 -27.32 -15.28 3.88
N TRP A 33 -26.80 -15.80 5.02
CA TRP A 33 -25.68 -16.75 5.01
C TRP A 33 -25.92 -18.06 5.77
N ALA A 34 -27.16 -18.42 6.12
CA ALA A 34 -27.45 -19.54 7.02
C ALA A 34 -26.83 -20.91 6.64
N THR A 35 -26.29 -21.08 5.42
CA THR A 35 -25.51 -22.25 5.01
C THR A 35 -24.19 -21.83 4.33
N PRO A 36 -23.03 -22.35 4.76
CA PRO A 36 -21.76 -22.13 4.07
C PRO A 36 -21.82 -22.60 2.61
N LEU A 37 -21.26 -21.79 1.71
CA LEU A 37 -21.18 -22.13 0.29
C LEU A 37 -20.25 -23.34 0.09
N SER A 38 -20.79 -24.44 -0.44
CA SER A 38 -20.04 -25.69 -0.70
C SER A 38 -19.56 -25.81 -2.15
N SER A 39 -20.19 -25.10 -3.09
CA SER A 39 -19.80 -25.06 -4.51
C SER A 39 -20.34 -23.81 -5.21
N PHE A 40 -19.87 -23.53 -6.43
CA PHE A 40 -20.38 -22.46 -7.29
C PHE A 40 -21.45 -22.93 -8.30
N GLN A 41 -22.11 -24.07 -8.06
CA GLN A 41 -23.07 -24.65 -9.00
C GLN A 41 -24.20 -23.68 -9.43
N ASP A 42 -24.61 -22.82 -8.49
CA ASP A 42 -25.69 -21.85 -8.69
C ASP A 42 -25.20 -20.43 -8.99
N PHE A 43 -23.89 -20.21 -9.15
CA PHE A 43 -23.35 -18.88 -9.44
C PHE A 43 -23.42 -18.58 -10.94
N GLU A 44 -24.09 -17.49 -11.29
CA GLU A 44 -24.19 -16.94 -12.63
C GLU A 44 -23.31 -15.70 -12.75
N MET A 45 -22.24 -15.81 -13.54
CA MET A 45 -21.34 -14.70 -13.82
C MET A 45 -22.03 -13.68 -14.73
N ILE A 46 -21.98 -12.40 -14.34
CA ILE A 46 -22.44 -11.27 -15.13
C ILE A 46 -21.26 -10.64 -15.89
N LYS A 47 -20.17 -10.27 -15.20
CA LYS A 47 -18.98 -9.68 -15.82
C LYS A 47 -17.73 -9.80 -14.95
N ILE A 48 -16.57 -9.64 -15.59
CA ILE A 48 -15.31 -9.40 -14.86
C ILE A 48 -15.32 -7.94 -14.40
N LEU A 49 -15.13 -7.72 -13.10
CA LEU A 49 -14.94 -6.40 -12.53
C LEU A 49 -13.49 -5.94 -12.72
N ASN A 50 -12.52 -6.82 -12.44
CA ASN A 50 -11.10 -6.49 -12.53
C ASN A 50 -10.25 -7.76 -12.69
N ASP A 51 -9.11 -7.65 -13.36
CA ASP A 51 -8.13 -8.72 -13.56
C ASP A 51 -6.74 -8.20 -13.19
N HIS A 52 -6.04 -8.94 -12.33
CA HIS A 52 -4.69 -8.62 -11.86
C HIS A 52 -3.70 -9.70 -12.28
N PRO A 53 -3.15 -9.65 -13.51
CA PRO A 53 -2.23 -10.67 -14.01
C PRO A 53 -0.93 -10.78 -13.23
N LYS A 54 -0.48 -9.71 -12.55
CA LYS A 54 0.72 -9.74 -11.70
C LYS A 54 0.49 -10.60 -10.46
N ASN A 55 -0.65 -10.42 -9.80
CA ASN A 55 -1.01 -11.11 -8.56
C ASN A 55 -1.79 -12.41 -8.80
N LYS A 56 -2.08 -12.73 -10.07
CA LYS A 56 -2.81 -13.93 -10.49
C LYS A 56 -4.20 -14.02 -9.84
N SER A 57 -4.91 -12.89 -9.82
CA SER A 57 -6.26 -12.80 -9.25
C SER A 57 -7.27 -12.13 -10.18
N VAL A 58 -8.53 -12.50 -10.03
CA VAL A 58 -9.66 -11.96 -10.80
C VAL A 58 -10.83 -11.66 -9.87
N PHE A 59 -11.57 -10.59 -10.18
CA PHE A 59 -12.72 -10.09 -9.45
C PHE A 59 -13.92 -10.18 -10.38
N VAL A 60 -14.96 -10.90 -9.96
CA VAL A 60 -16.09 -11.28 -10.80
C VAL A 60 -17.38 -10.81 -10.15
N HIS A 61 -18.24 -10.17 -10.94
CA HIS A 61 -19.60 -9.82 -10.57
C HIS A 61 -20.55 -10.90 -11.08
N GLY A 62 -21.45 -11.37 -10.23
CA GLY A 62 -22.49 -12.33 -10.59
C GLY A 62 -23.66 -12.33 -9.61
N LYS A 63 -24.51 -13.35 -9.73
CA LYS A 63 -25.64 -13.63 -8.84
C LYS A 63 -25.73 -15.11 -8.53
N PHE A 64 -26.41 -15.48 -7.45
CA PHE A 64 -26.77 -16.88 -7.21
C PHE A 64 -28.20 -17.14 -7.69
N LYS A 65 -28.45 -18.28 -8.34
CA LYS A 65 -29.79 -18.66 -8.80
C LYS A 65 -30.79 -18.65 -7.64
N GLY A 66 -31.97 -18.09 -7.91
CA GLY A 66 -33.02 -17.96 -6.89
C GLY A 66 -32.83 -16.80 -5.92
N HIS A 67 -31.80 -15.97 -6.10
CA HIS A 67 -31.52 -14.78 -5.32
C HIS A 67 -31.42 -13.55 -6.22
N GLU A 68 -32.02 -12.43 -5.80
CA GLU A 68 -32.01 -11.18 -6.56
C GLU A 68 -30.75 -10.35 -6.28
N GLU A 69 -30.10 -10.62 -5.15
CA GLU A 69 -28.96 -9.89 -4.65
C GLU A 69 -27.68 -10.16 -5.47
N GLU A 70 -26.89 -9.10 -5.64
CA GLU A 70 -25.62 -9.17 -6.36
C GLU A 70 -24.55 -9.87 -5.52
N ALA A 71 -23.55 -10.47 -6.17
CA ALA A 71 -22.38 -11.06 -5.54
C ALA A 71 -21.07 -10.58 -6.22
N VAL A 72 -20.02 -10.47 -5.42
CA VAL A 72 -18.64 -10.38 -5.93
C VAL A 72 -17.86 -11.61 -5.50
N VAL A 73 -17.25 -12.29 -6.46
CA VAL A 73 -16.36 -13.43 -6.23
C VAL A 73 -14.95 -13.04 -6.62
N ILE A 74 -14.00 -13.27 -5.72
CA ILE A 74 -12.59 -12.99 -5.92
C ILE A 74 -11.86 -14.32 -5.90
N LEU A 75 -11.12 -14.60 -6.98
CA LEU A 75 -10.32 -15.82 -7.12
C LEU A 75 -8.84 -15.41 -7.20
N GLU A 76 -8.00 -16.02 -6.38
CA GLU A 76 -6.57 -15.74 -6.30
C GLU A 76 -5.78 -17.05 -6.29
N LYS A 77 -4.74 -17.16 -7.15
CA LYS A 77 -3.84 -18.31 -7.12
C LYS A 77 -3.05 -18.32 -5.83
N THR A 78 -2.90 -19.48 -5.21
CA THR A 78 -2.08 -19.63 -4.01
C THR A 78 -0.59 -19.63 -4.37
N PRO A 79 0.27 -18.98 -3.56
CA PRO A 79 1.71 -19.03 -3.74
C PRO A 79 2.24 -20.45 -3.50
N PHE A 80 3.38 -20.77 -4.09
CA PHE A 80 4.14 -21.98 -3.72
C PHE A 80 4.73 -21.84 -2.32
N SER A 81 4.88 -22.96 -1.64
CA SER A 81 5.51 -23.11 -0.32
C SER A 81 6.54 -24.23 -0.35
N GLU A 82 7.44 -24.27 0.64
CA GLU A 82 8.40 -25.37 0.78
C GLU A 82 7.73 -26.74 0.83
N GLU A 83 6.51 -26.82 1.35
CA GLU A 83 5.71 -28.05 1.43
C GLU A 83 5.09 -28.45 0.08
N THR A 84 4.64 -27.48 -0.72
CA THR A 84 3.94 -27.76 -1.99
C THR A 84 4.90 -27.92 -3.17
N LEU A 85 6.09 -27.33 -3.11
CA LEU A 85 7.09 -27.39 -4.17
C LEU A 85 7.50 -28.82 -4.55
N PRO A 86 7.81 -29.75 -3.62
CA PRO A 86 8.14 -31.13 -3.96
C PRO A 86 7.02 -31.85 -4.72
N ILE A 87 5.76 -31.55 -4.39
CA ILE A 87 4.59 -32.14 -5.06
C ILE A 87 4.45 -31.54 -6.47
N ALA A 88 4.61 -30.22 -6.61
CA ALA A 88 4.55 -29.53 -7.90
C ALA A 88 5.68 -29.92 -8.86
N LEU A 89 6.85 -30.29 -8.34
CA LEU A 89 8.01 -30.75 -9.11
C LEU A 89 8.09 -32.29 -9.24
N SER A 90 7.05 -33.00 -8.83
CA SER A 90 6.98 -34.46 -8.92
C SER A 90 6.81 -34.96 -10.36
N GLY A 91 7.01 -36.27 -10.57
CA GLY A 91 6.76 -36.92 -11.85
C GLY A 91 5.29 -36.93 -12.30
N GLU A 92 4.35 -36.51 -11.44
CA GLU A 92 2.93 -36.38 -11.78
C GLU A 92 2.62 -35.09 -12.57
N THR A 93 3.51 -34.09 -12.50
CA THR A 93 3.33 -32.83 -13.23
C THR A 93 3.58 -33.03 -14.72
N LYS A 94 2.54 -32.78 -15.52
CA LYS A 94 2.62 -32.89 -16.97
C LYS A 94 3.13 -31.59 -17.57
N LEU A 95 4.20 -31.67 -18.36
CA LEU A 95 4.80 -30.53 -19.03
C LEU A 95 4.53 -30.58 -20.54
N LYS A 96 4.04 -29.47 -21.08
CA LYS A 96 3.98 -29.23 -22.53
C LYS A 96 5.00 -28.15 -22.89
N VAL A 97 5.88 -28.44 -23.84
CA VAL A 97 6.88 -27.48 -24.30
C VAL A 97 6.18 -26.28 -24.94
N GLY A 98 6.52 -25.08 -24.49
CA GLY A 98 6.13 -23.82 -25.14
C GLY A 98 7.25 -23.32 -26.03
N LEU A 99 8.40 -22.99 -25.43
CA LEU A 99 9.60 -22.51 -26.13
C LEU A 99 10.81 -23.26 -25.59
N LYS A 100 11.74 -23.63 -26.47
CA LYS A 100 13.05 -24.16 -26.07
C LYS A 100 14.13 -23.50 -26.91
N ASN A 101 15.12 -22.92 -26.26
CA ASN A 101 16.27 -22.30 -26.89
C ASN A 101 17.53 -22.54 -26.03
N ASP A 102 18.49 -23.29 -26.57
CA ASP A 102 19.70 -23.73 -25.87
C ASP A 102 19.39 -24.34 -24.49
N ILE A 103 19.88 -23.74 -23.39
CA ILE A 103 19.64 -24.17 -22.02
C ILE A 103 18.31 -23.65 -21.43
N TYR A 104 17.60 -22.75 -22.13
CA TYR A 104 16.37 -22.15 -21.65
C TYR A 104 15.14 -22.88 -22.22
N GLY A 105 14.26 -23.34 -21.34
CA GLY A 105 12.98 -23.96 -21.72
C GLY A 105 11.82 -23.38 -20.95
N ASN A 106 10.80 -22.90 -21.67
CA ASN A 106 9.51 -22.49 -21.11
C ASN A 106 8.49 -23.60 -21.38
N TYR A 107 7.85 -24.10 -20.32
CA TYR A 107 6.87 -25.17 -20.37
C TYR A 107 5.56 -24.71 -19.77
N HIS A 108 4.45 -25.18 -20.31
CA HIS A 108 3.16 -25.13 -19.64
C HIS A 108 3.03 -26.38 -18.77
N GLY A 109 2.98 -26.19 -17.45
CA GLY A 109 2.87 -27.27 -16.48
C GLY A 109 1.46 -27.45 -15.92
N THR A 110 1.00 -28.68 -15.82
CA THR A 110 -0.24 -29.06 -15.14
C THR A 110 0.12 -29.95 -13.95
N PRO A 111 0.19 -29.40 -12.72
CA PRO A 111 0.58 -30.15 -11.55
C PRO A 111 -0.61 -30.91 -10.92
N PRO A 112 -0.39 -31.75 -9.90
CA PRO A 112 -1.45 -32.44 -9.18
C PRO A 112 -2.47 -31.50 -8.53
N ALA A 113 -3.70 -31.97 -8.31
CA ALA A 113 -4.80 -31.16 -7.77
C ALA A 113 -4.49 -30.56 -6.37
N GLN A 114 -3.68 -31.26 -5.58
CA GLN A 114 -3.27 -30.89 -4.22
C GLN A 114 -2.54 -29.54 -4.17
N VAL A 115 -1.88 -29.13 -5.27
CA VAL A 115 -1.14 -27.86 -5.37
C VAL A 115 -1.82 -26.85 -6.30
N ASN A 116 -3.02 -27.16 -6.80
CA ASN A 116 -3.82 -26.29 -7.67
C ASN A 116 -4.96 -25.58 -6.93
N GLY A 117 -4.84 -25.45 -5.61
CA GLY A 117 -5.78 -24.68 -4.81
C GLY A 117 -5.91 -23.23 -5.28
N ILE A 118 -7.09 -22.67 -5.09
CA ILE A 118 -7.33 -21.23 -5.28
C ILE A 118 -7.94 -20.69 -3.99
N LYS A 119 -7.51 -19.50 -3.60
CA LYS A 119 -8.16 -18.74 -2.55
C LYS A 119 -9.42 -18.10 -3.14
N VAL A 120 -10.53 -18.28 -2.45
CA VAL A 120 -11.84 -17.80 -2.86
C VAL A 120 -12.35 -16.84 -1.79
N SER A 121 -12.84 -15.68 -2.20
CA SER A 121 -13.55 -14.74 -1.31
C SER A 121 -14.85 -14.31 -1.96
N VAL A 122 -15.93 -14.32 -1.19
CA VAL A 122 -17.28 -13.98 -1.68
C VAL A 122 -17.81 -12.81 -0.87
N VAL A 123 -18.32 -11.79 -1.55
CA VAL A 123 -19.06 -10.67 -0.95
C VAL A 123 -20.51 -10.81 -1.41
N TYR A 124 -21.41 -11.12 -0.47
CA TYR A 124 -22.82 -11.32 -0.73
C TYR A 124 -23.64 -10.97 0.53
N PRO A 125 -24.74 -10.19 0.42
CA PRO A 125 -25.14 -9.44 -0.77
C PRO A 125 -24.18 -8.27 -1.06
N ALA A 126 -23.80 -8.10 -2.33
CA ALA A 126 -22.91 -7.03 -2.77
C ALA A 126 -23.69 -5.76 -3.08
N THR A 127 -23.37 -4.66 -2.40
CA THR A 127 -23.90 -3.34 -2.73
C THR A 127 -23.24 -2.75 -3.98
N HIS A 128 -23.84 -1.72 -4.57
CA HIS A 128 -23.22 -0.95 -5.65
C HIS A 128 -21.83 -0.41 -5.27
N LYS A 129 -21.61 -0.03 -4.00
CA LYS A 129 -20.29 0.40 -3.52
C LYS A 129 -19.24 -0.71 -3.61
N HIS A 130 -19.62 -1.97 -3.36
CA HIS A 130 -18.72 -3.11 -3.54
C HIS A 130 -18.36 -3.31 -5.02
N LEU A 131 -19.35 -3.23 -5.92
CA LEU A 131 -19.12 -3.34 -7.36
C LEU A 131 -18.13 -2.28 -7.85
N VAL A 132 -18.33 -1.02 -7.46
CA VAL A 132 -17.42 0.08 -7.81
C VAL A 132 -16.03 -0.12 -7.21
N LYS A 133 -15.94 -0.56 -5.95
CA LYS A 133 -14.65 -0.82 -5.27
C LYS A 133 -13.82 -1.88 -5.97
N TYR A 134 -14.45 -2.97 -6.43
CA TYR A 134 -13.75 -4.10 -7.05
C TYR A 134 -13.64 -3.98 -8.57
N SER A 135 -14.25 -2.97 -9.20
CA SER A 135 -14.09 -2.68 -10.62
C SER A 135 -12.71 -2.14 -10.95
N GLN A 136 -12.19 -2.49 -12.12
CA GLN A 136 -11.00 -1.88 -12.68
C GLN A 136 -11.28 -0.40 -12.89
N GLN A 137 -10.41 0.44 -12.32
CA GLN A 137 -10.44 1.87 -12.56
C GLN A 137 -9.38 2.19 -13.61
N GLU A 138 -9.79 2.85 -14.68
CA GLU A 138 -8.85 3.43 -15.63
C GLU A 138 -7.95 4.43 -14.90
N THR A 139 -6.67 4.42 -15.25
CA THR A 139 -5.65 5.26 -14.65
C THR A 139 -5.02 6.09 -15.75
N TYR A 140 -4.86 7.39 -15.48
CA TYR A 140 -4.38 8.39 -16.42
C TYR A 140 -3.10 8.99 -15.88
N LEU A 141 -2.06 8.99 -16.70
CA LEU A 141 -0.83 9.71 -16.39
C LEU A 141 -1.03 11.18 -16.74
N VAL A 142 -0.93 12.04 -15.74
CA VAL A 142 -1.01 13.50 -15.87
C VAL A 142 0.39 14.07 -15.80
N GLN A 143 0.70 15.04 -16.66
CA GLN A 143 1.94 15.82 -16.60
C GLN A 143 1.59 17.25 -16.20
N GLU A 144 1.75 17.57 -14.93
CA GLU A 144 1.36 18.87 -14.37
C GLU A 144 2.53 19.84 -14.43
N THR A 145 2.37 20.92 -15.20
CA THR A 145 3.32 22.05 -15.23
C THR A 145 3.18 22.93 -13.99
N GLU A 146 4.12 23.86 -13.76
CA GLU A 146 3.98 24.90 -12.74
C GLU A 146 2.65 25.67 -12.87
N ASP A 147 2.29 26.01 -14.11
CA ASP A 147 1.07 26.74 -14.43
C ASP A 147 -0.19 25.93 -14.11
N ASP A 148 -0.17 24.64 -14.42
CA ASP A 148 -1.27 23.72 -14.11
C ASP A 148 -1.43 23.55 -12.59
N TYR A 149 -0.32 23.42 -11.86
CA TYR A 149 -0.36 23.39 -10.39
C TYR A 149 -1.06 24.64 -9.84
N LYS A 150 -0.64 25.84 -10.26
CA LYS A 150 -1.19 27.11 -9.75
C LYS A 150 -2.65 27.34 -10.14
N LYS A 151 -3.07 26.87 -11.32
CA LYS A 151 -4.41 27.17 -11.89
C LYS A 151 -5.43 26.06 -11.65
N ILE A 152 -5.00 24.83 -11.40
CA ILE A 152 -5.87 23.64 -11.32
C ILE A 152 -5.72 23.00 -9.94
N THR A 153 -4.53 22.46 -9.65
CA THR A 153 -4.31 21.63 -8.47
C THR A 153 -4.39 22.45 -7.19
N LEU A 154 -3.65 23.54 -7.06
CA LEU A 154 -3.63 24.37 -5.87
C LEU A 154 -5.03 24.90 -5.50
N PRO A 155 -5.83 25.48 -6.42
CA PRO A 155 -7.21 25.86 -6.13
C PRO A 155 -8.08 24.68 -5.68
N PHE A 156 -7.92 23.50 -6.30
CA PHE A 156 -8.60 22.28 -5.86
C PHE A 156 -8.21 21.91 -4.42
N LEU A 157 -6.92 21.99 -4.08
CA LEU A 157 -6.43 21.67 -2.74
C LEU A 157 -6.93 22.65 -1.68
N GLU A 158 -7.08 23.93 -2.03
CA GLU A 158 -7.59 24.96 -1.13
C GLU A 158 -9.10 24.87 -0.92
N ALA A 159 -9.83 24.40 -1.94
CA ALA A 159 -11.27 24.13 -1.84
C ALA A 159 -11.57 22.86 -1.03
N GLU A 160 -10.70 21.85 -1.10
CA GLU A 160 -10.85 20.59 -0.38
C GLU A 160 -10.39 20.71 1.08
N ALA A 161 -11.32 20.43 2.01
CA ALA A 161 -11.02 20.38 3.43
C ALA A 161 -10.39 19.04 3.83
N PHE A 162 -9.14 18.79 3.42
CA PHE A 162 -8.43 17.55 3.76
C PHE A 162 -8.35 17.35 5.28
N ARG A 163 -8.88 16.21 5.75
CA ARG A 163 -8.86 15.84 7.17
C ARG A 163 -7.51 15.26 7.56
N ILE A 164 -6.57 16.11 7.93
CA ILE A 164 -5.22 15.72 8.40
C ILE A 164 -5.06 15.77 9.93
N GLN A 165 -6.16 15.89 10.69
CA GLN A 165 -6.11 15.99 12.16
C GLN A 165 -5.40 14.80 12.83
N TRP A 166 -5.47 13.60 12.24
CA TRP A 166 -4.76 12.43 12.75
C TRP A 166 -3.24 12.62 12.72
N VAL A 167 -2.69 13.38 11.76
CA VAL A 167 -1.28 13.74 11.70
C VAL A 167 -0.90 14.58 12.91
N TYR A 168 -1.70 15.62 13.20
CA TYR A 168 -1.47 16.49 14.36
C TYR A 168 -1.61 15.73 15.68
N ASN A 169 -2.53 14.77 15.78
CA ASN A 169 -2.65 13.94 16.97
C ASN A 169 -1.37 13.13 17.24
N ILE A 170 -0.66 12.68 16.20
CA ILE A 170 0.65 12.02 16.34
C ILE A 170 1.72 13.03 16.76
N LEU A 171 1.81 14.18 16.07
CA LEU A 171 2.80 15.23 16.35
C LEU A 171 2.66 15.86 17.75
N GLU A 172 1.47 15.79 18.34
CA GLU A 172 1.14 16.28 19.68
C GLU A 172 1.10 15.14 20.73
N HIS A 173 1.53 13.93 20.36
CA HIS A 173 1.58 12.75 21.22
C HIS A 173 0.23 12.35 21.84
N LYS A 174 -0.89 12.72 21.21
CA LYS A 174 -2.24 12.34 21.62
C LYS A 174 -2.58 10.89 21.23
N THR A 175 -1.96 10.39 20.16
CA THR A 175 -2.18 9.04 19.62
C THR A 175 -0.87 8.46 19.09
N GLU A 176 -0.72 7.14 19.15
CA GLU A 176 0.40 6.37 18.57
C GLU A 176 1.79 6.68 19.13
N SER A 177 1.87 7.41 20.24
CA SER A 177 3.12 7.80 20.90
C SER A 177 4.01 6.60 21.26
N GLU A 178 3.39 5.48 21.62
CA GLU A 178 4.07 4.21 21.92
C GLU A 178 4.68 3.53 20.70
N ARG A 179 4.25 3.89 19.48
CA ARG A 179 4.74 3.33 18.22
C ARG A 179 5.94 4.09 17.67
N ILE A 180 6.27 5.26 18.24
CA ILE A 180 7.37 6.10 17.78
C ILE A 180 8.68 5.32 17.84
N VAL A 181 9.39 5.31 16.71
CA VAL A 181 10.71 4.68 16.55
C VAL A 181 11.82 5.69 16.84
N TYR A 182 11.64 6.92 16.39
CA TYR A 182 12.55 8.03 16.60
C TYR A 182 11.78 9.34 16.52
N GLU A 183 12.24 10.34 17.26
CA GLU A 183 11.72 11.70 17.18
C GLU A 183 12.88 12.68 17.34
N ASP A 184 12.92 13.66 16.44
CA ASP A 184 13.64 14.92 16.62
C ASP A 184 12.59 16.01 16.86
N PRO A 185 12.50 16.60 18.07
CA PRO A 185 11.39 17.48 18.44
C PRO A 185 11.52 18.91 17.88
N ASP A 186 12.58 19.24 17.14
CA ASP A 186 12.77 20.55 16.55
C ASP A 186 11.59 20.93 15.63
N LYS A 187 11.06 22.15 15.77
CA LYS A 187 9.83 22.56 15.07
C LYS A 187 10.04 22.88 13.60
N GLU A 188 11.28 23.15 13.18
CA GLU A 188 11.60 23.54 11.79
C GLU A 188 12.23 22.39 11.01
N THR A 189 13.07 21.61 11.67
CA THR A 189 13.95 20.58 11.09
C THR A 189 13.74 19.19 11.65
N GLY A 190 12.86 19.05 12.65
CA GLY A 190 12.54 17.79 13.31
C GLY A 190 11.36 17.05 12.69
N PHE A 191 11.21 15.79 13.11
CA PHE A 191 10.20 14.86 12.61
C PHE A 191 9.98 13.69 13.58
N ILE A 192 8.83 13.04 13.47
CA ILE A 192 8.53 11.75 14.10
C ILE A 192 8.66 10.64 13.05
N LEU A 193 9.39 9.58 13.37
CA LEU A 193 9.47 8.34 12.60
C LEU A 193 8.67 7.24 13.31
N LEU A 194 7.71 6.63 12.61
CA LEU A 194 6.87 5.57 13.16
C LEU A 194 6.46 4.54 12.09
N PRO A 195 6.08 3.30 12.46
CA PRO A 195 5.61 2.29 11.53
C PRO A 195 4.32 2.72 10.79
N ASP A 196 4.27 2.49 9.47
CA ASP A 196 3.04 2.67 8.69
C ASP A 196 1.97 1.67 9.14
N MET A 197 0.69 2.04 9.05
CA MET A 197 -0.42 1.15 9.38
C MET A 197 -0.45 -0.15 8.55
N LYS A 198 0.21 -0.18 7.39
CA LYS A 198 0.31 -1.34 6.50
C LYS A 198 1.31 -2.39 6.97
N TRP A 199 2.17 -2.08 7.94
CA TRP A 199 3.18 -3.01 8.43
C TRP A 199 2.81 -3.56 9.81
N ASP A 200 2.78 -4.89 9.93
CA ASP A 200 2.35 -5.58 11.16
C ASP A 200 3.49 -5.88 12.15
N LEU A 201 4.71 -5.42 11.84
CA LEU A 201 5.93 -5.57 12.65
C LEU A 201 6.42 -7.02 12.83
N LYS A 202 5.89 -8.00 12.10
CA LYS A 202 6.27 -9.41 12.29
C LYS A 202 7.55 -9.81 11.57
N GLN A 203 7.84 -9.17 10.44
CA GLN A 203 9.07 -9.40 9.68
C GLN A 203 9.62 -8.09 9.13
N VAL A 204 10.89 -8.11 8.75
CA VAL A 204 11.61 -6.91 8.26
C VAL A 204 11.60 -6.77 6.74
N ASN A 205 11.25 -7.83 6.00
CA ASN A 205 11.29 -7.79 4.53
C ASN A 205 10.20 -6.89 3.92
N ASP A 206 9.13 -6.63 4.67
CA ASP A 206 8.05 -5.70 4.36
C ASP A 206 8.08 -4.46 5.27
N LEU A 207 9.23 -4.17 5.89
CA LEU A 207 9.41 -2.99 6.73
C LEU A 207 8.91 -1.74 6.01
N TYR A 208 8.06 -1.00 6.71
CA TYR A 208 7.47 0.25 6.25
C TYR A 208 7.32 1.23 7.43
N LEU A 209 8.12 2.30 7.41
CA LEU A 209 7.97 3.44 8.29
C LEU A 209 7.62 4.71 7.51
N ILE A 210 7.05 5.68 8.21
CA ILE A 210 6.82 7.03 7.73
C ILE A 210 7.51 8.02 8.67
N ALA A 211 8.21 8.99 8.10
CA ALA A 211 8.63 10.20 8.79
C ALA A 211 7.60 11.31 8.55
N ILE A 212 7.06 11.90 9.61
CA ILE A 212 6.13 13.03 9.59
C ILE A 212 6.84 14.24 10.19
N VAL A 213 6.96 15.32 9.41
CA VAL A 213 7.70 16.51 9.84
C VAL A 213 6.93 17.33 10.88
N HIS A 214 7.62 17.98 11.82
CA HIS A 214 6.96 18.89 12.77
C HIS A 214 6.57 20.23 12.14
N LYS A 215 7.28 20.70 11.11
CA LYS A 215 7.00 21.97 10.44
C LYS A 215 5.65 21.90 9.73
N HIS A 216 4.75 22.81 10.08
CA HIS A 216 3.43 22.91 9.43
C HIS A 216 3.55 23.66 8.08
N GLY A 217 2.55 23.47 7.22
CA GLY A 217 2.41 24.26 5.98
C GLY A 217 3.18 23.73 4.77
N ILE A 218 3.94 22.64 4.90
CA ILE A 218 4.56 21.97 3.75
C ILE A 218 3.61 20.86 3.28
N ARG A 219 2.89 21.10 2.18
CA ARG A 219 1.81 20.20 1.72
C ARG A 219 2.34 19.03 0.89
N SER A 220 3.33 19.28 0.04
CA SER A 220 3.88 18.30 -0.91
C SER A 220 5.24 18.74 -1.45
N LEU A 221 5.76 18.01 -2.45
CA LEU A 221 6.96 18.42 -3.21
C LEU A 221 6.90 19.87 -3.70
N ARG A 222 5.73 20.37 -4.09
CA ARG A 222 5.55 21.72 -4.65
C ARG A 222 5.93 22.85 -3.70
N ASP A 223 5.86 22.60 -2.39
CA ASP A 223 6.23 23.60 -1.37
C ASP A 223 7.72 23.50 -0.96
N LEU A 224 8.46 22.50 -1.45
CA LEU A 224 9.87 22.32 -1.10
C LEU A 224 10.76 23.34 -1.82
N THR A 225 11.69 23.90 -1.06
CA THR A 225 12.70 24.87 -1.47
C THR A 225 14.02 24.57 -0.76
N ALA A 226 15.10 25.28 -1.12
CA ALA A 226 16.38 25.16 -0.43
C ALA A 226 16.33 25.45 1.09
N GLU A 227 15.36 26.21 1.59
CA GLU A 227 15.15 26.43 3.04
C GLU A 227 14.90 25.10 3.78
N HIS A 228 14.34 24.11 3.10
CA HIS A 228 13.97 22.82 3.67
C HIS A 228 15.12 21.80 3.64
N LEU A 229 16.28 22.11 3.03
CA LEU A 229 17.42 21.18 2.98
C LEU A 229 17.87 20.67 4.36
N PRO A 230 17.95 21.50 5.43
CA PRO A 230 18.29 21.01 6.76
C PRO A 230 17.31 19.94 7.27
N LEU A 231 16.00 20.16 7.09
CA LEU A 231 14.95 19.20 7.44
C LEU A 231 15.11 17.88 6.66
N LEU A 232 15.28 17.96 5.33
CA LEU A 232 15.39 16.78 4.46
C LEU A 232 16.65 15.95 4.76
N HIS A 233 17.80 16.62 4.95
CA HIS A 233 19.05 15.96 5.37
C HIS A 233 18.91 15.33 6.76
N ASN A 234 18.21 15.99 7.70
CA ASN A 234 17.97 15.43 9.03
C ASN A 234 17.14 14.15 8.94
N ILE A 235 16.03 14.17 8.20
CA ILE A 235 15.16 13.00 7.97
C ILE A 235 15.96 11.85 7.37
N LEU A 236 16.74 12.11 6.32
CA LEU A 236 17.56 11.08 5.67
C LEU A 236 18.53 10.45 6.66
N LYS A 237 19.35 11.26 7.32
CA LYS A 237 20.43 10.80 8.19
C LYS A 237 19.90 10.13 9.46
N LYS A 238 19.02 10.82 10.20
CA LYS A 238 18.50 10.32 11.48
C LYS A 238 17.51 9.18 11.30
N GLY A 239 16.70 9.21 10.23
CA GLY A 239 15.80 8.12 9.91
C GLY A 239 16.55 6.82 9.59
N GLN A 240 17.60 6.91 8.76
CA GLN A 240 18.48 5.76 8.49
C GLN A 240 19.18 5.24 9.75
N GLN A 241 19.72 6.13 10.58
CA GLN A 241 20.36 5.75 11.83
C GLN A 241 19.40 5.01 12.77
N ALA A 242 18.20 5.56 12.99
CA ALA A 242 17.19 4.95 13.85
C ALA A 242 16.73 3.57 13.35
N ILE A 243 16.59 3.41 12.03
CA ILE A 243 16.21 2.12 11.43
C ILE A 243 17.32 1.08 11.58
N GLN A 244 18.58 1.47 11.34
CA GLN A 244 19.74 0.60 11.55
C GLN A 244 19.83 0.16 13.03
N GLU A 245 19.68 1.09 13.97
CA GLU A 245 19.77 0.80 15.40
C GLU A 245 18.64 -0.10 15.90
N LYS A 246 17.40 0.12 15.43
CA LYS A 246 16.22 -0.61 15.92
C LYS A 246 15.97 -1.95 15.23
N PHE A 247 16.28 -2.05 13.94
CA PHE A 247 15.90 -3.21 13.11
C PHE A 247 17.08 -3.92 12.44
N ASP A 248 18.32 -3.45 12.66
CA ASP A 248 19.53 -3.98 12.01
C ASP A 248 19.47 -3.98 10.46
N ILE A 249 18.79 -2.97 9.90
CA ILE A 249 18.70 -2.80 8.44
C ILE A 249 19.64 -1.66 8.01
N PRO A 250 20.64 -1.95 7.17
CA PRO A 250 21.53 -0.92 6.68
C PRO A 250 20.87 0.02 5.68
N PRO A 251 21.35 1.28 5.60
CA PRO A 251 20.80 2.29 4.68
C PRO A 251 20.70 1.82 3.23
N CYS A 252 21.66 1.02 2.76
CA CYS A 252 21.68 0.47 1.40
C CYS A 252 20.58 -0.56 1.11
N LYS A 253 19.82 -1.00 2.14
CA LYS A 253 18.64 -1.86 2.00
C LYS A 253 17.32 -1.07 2.09
N LEU A 254 17.36 0.26 2.16
CA LEU A 254 16.19 1.11 2.27
C LEU A 254 15.90 1.84 0.95
N ARG A 255 14.63 1.87 0.56
CA ARG A 255 14.06 2.82 -0.40
C ARG A 255 13.39 3.94 0.39
N ILE A 256 13.92 5.16 0.27
CA ILE A 256 13.47 6.35 1.02
C ILE A 256 12.94 7.39 0.03
N TYR A 257 11.65 7.71 0.10
CA TYR A 257 10.99 8.45 -0.97
C TYR A 257 9.74 9.23 -0.51
N LEU A 258 9.32 10.19 -1.32
CA LEU A 258 8.11 10.98 -1.16
C LEU A 258 7.10 10.59 -2.24
N HIS A 259 5.81 10.73 -1.95
CA HIS A 259 4.77 10.59 -2.96
C HIS A 259 4.41 11.92 -3.61
N TYR A 260 4.13 11.87 -4.92
CA TYR A 260 3.43 12.93 -5.64
C TYR A 260 2.39 12.32 -6.60
N GLN A 261 1.08 12.62 -6.49
CA GLN A 261 0.45 13.32 -5.37
C GLN A 261 0.52 12.49 -4.06
N PRO A 262 0.67 13.16 -2.90
CA PRO A 262 0.64 12.49 -1.61
C PRO A 262 -0.78 12.03 -1.26
N SER A 263 -0.90 11.05 -0.36
CA SER A 263 -2.23 10.60 0.12
C SER A 263 -2.87 11.59 1.11
N TYR A 264 -2.08 12.51 1.67
CA TYR A 264 -2.51 13.60 2.54
C TYR A 264 -1.49 14.75 2.46
N TYR A 265 -1.95 15.99 2.57
CA TYR A 265 -1.16 17.18 2.30
C TYR A 265 -0.46 17.75 3.54
N HIS A 266 0.39 16.92 4.15
CA HIS A 266 1.39 17.28 5.15
C HIS A 266 2.64 16.47 4.84
N LEU A 267 3.79 17.13 4.69
CA LEU A 267 5.02 16.49 4.20
C LEU A 267 5.36 15.24 5.01
N HIS A 268 5.52 14.14 4.30
CA HIS A 268 5.90 12.86 4.88
C HIS A 268 6.79 12.07 3.92
N ILE A 269 7.69 11.29 4.50
CA ILE A 269 8.69 10.51 3.76
C ILE A 269 8.49 9.04 4.12
N HIS A 270 8.42 8.18 3.11
CA HIS A 270 8.31 6.75 3.25
C HIS A 270 9.70 6.11 3.36
N PHE A 271 9.87 5.20 4.31
CA PHE A 271 11.04 4.34 4.46
C PHE A 271 10.57 2.90 4.30
N THR A 272 11.00 2.24 3.22
CA THR A 272 10.61 0.85 2.95
C THR A 272 11.84 -0.02 2.73
N HIS A 273 11.76 -1.30 3.09
CA HIS A 273 12.80 -2.25 2.71
C HIS A 273 12.84 -2.42 1.17
N LEU A 274 14.02 -2.54 0.56
CA LEU A 274 14.16 -2.61 -0.90
C LEU A 274 13.42 -3.80 -1.52
N ASN A 275 13.41 -4.95 -0.82
CA ASN A 275 12.71 -6.15 -1.29
C ASN A 275 11.18 -6.04 -1.17
N PHE A 276 10.67 -5.02 -0.47
CA PHE A 276 9.24 -4.79 -0.40
C PHE A 276 8.79 -4.03 -1.65
N ASP A 277 7.91 -4.66 -2.44
CA ASP A 277 7.18 -4.00 -3.53
C ASP A 277 6.03 -3.16 -2.95
N ALA A 278 6.40 -2.10 -2.22
CA ALA A 278 5.47 -1.28 -1.48
C ALA A 278 4.51 -0.53 -2.43
N PRO A 279 3.20 -0.50 -2.15
CA PRO A 279 2.26 0.28 -2.94
C PRO A 279 2.66 1.77 -2.98
N GLY A 280 2.75 2.33 -4.18
CA GLY A 280 3.15 3.72 -4.41
C GLY A 280 4.65 3.95 -4.58
N SER A 281 5.48 2.90 -4.57
CA SER A 281 6.93 2.98 -4.86
C SER A 281 7.29 3.06 -6.35
N GLY A 282 6.28 3.06 -7.24
CA GLY A 282 6.47 3.21 -8.69
C GLY A 282 6.94 4.61 -9.09
N VAL A 283 7.64 4.72 -10.23
CA VAL A 283 8.24 5.97 -10.73
C VAL A 283 7.22 7.06 -11.03
N GLU A 284 5.98 6.67 -11.32
CA GLU A 284 4.83 7.54 -11.54
C GLU A 284 4.27 8.16 -10.24
N ARG A 285 4.92 7.93 -9.10
CA ARG A 285 4.50 8.51 -7.81
C ARG A 285 5.64 8.77 -6.84
N ALA A 286 6.62 7.87 -6.77
CA ALA A 286 7.71 7.94 -5.82
C ALA A 286 8.87 8.83 -6.33
N HIS A 287 9.33 9.72 -5.46
CA HIS A 287 10.51 10.55 -5.67
C HIS A 287 11.52 10.26 -4.57
N LEU A 288 12.70 9.73 -4.91
CA LEU A 288 13.73 9.41 -3.93
C LEU A 288 14.14 10.66 -3.15
N LEU A 289 14.27 10.54 -1.83
CA LEU A 289 14.62 11.67 -0.96
C LEU A 289 16.02 12.23 -1.32
N THR A 290 16.96 11.37 -1.70
CA THR A 290 18.30 11.77 -2.16
C THR A 290 18.21 12.65 -3.41
N ASP A 291 17.43 12.24 -4.40
CA ASP A 291 17.24 13.02 -5.63
C ASP A 291 16.54 14.35 -5.32
N VAL A 292 15.55 14.34 -4.41
CA VAL A 292 14.86 15.56 -3.95
C VAL A 292 15.83 16.57 -3.35
N ILE A 293 16.75 16.10 -2.50
CA ILE A 293 17.80 16.92 -1.90
C ILE A 293 18.71 17.47 -2.99
N GLU A 294 19.26 16.62 -3.85
CA GLU A 294 20.17 17.03 -4.93
C GLU A 294 19.53 18.05 -5.89
N HIS A 295 18.25 17.84 -6.25
CA HIS A 295 17.50 18.78 -7.08
C HIS A 295 17.43 20.18 -6.46
N LEU A 296 17.21 20.27 -5.14
CA LEU A 296 17.10 21.53 -4.41
C LEU A 296 18.45 22.20 -4.17
N GLU A 297 19.52 21.40 -4.04
CA GLU A 297 20.90 21.90 -3.99
C GLU A 297 21.34 22.49 -5.33
N MET A 298 20.89 21.91 -6.45
CA MET A 298 21.15 22.43 -7.79
C MET A 298 20.29 23.66 -8.14
N MET A 299 19.02 23.67 -7.74
CA MET A 299 18.08 24.75 -8.05
C MET A 299 17.10 24.93 -6.88
N THR A 300 17.17 26.08 -6.23
CA THR A 300 16.47 26.36 -4.97
C THR A 300 14.94 26.29 -5.06
N ASP A 301 14.38 26.50 -6.25
CA ASP A 301 12.95 26.47 -6.56
C ASP A 301 12.56 25.37 -7.56
N TYR A 302 13.39 24.32 -7.67
CA TYR A 302 13.24 23.24 -8.66
C TYR A 302 11.83 22.67 -8.76
N TYR A 303 11.23 22.32 -7.61
CA TYR A 303 9.91 21.68 -7.58
C TYR A 303 8.75 22.62 -7.87
N SER A 304 8.95 23.94 -7.75
CA SER A 304 7.96 24.91 -8.21
C SER A 304 7.87 24.91 -9.75
N LYS A 305 9.00 24.75 -10.45
CA LYS A 305 9.10 24.86 -11.92
C LYS A 305 8.97 23.53 -12.66
N LYS A 306 9.41 22.43 -12.06
CA LYS A 306 9.42 21.11 -12.70
C LYS A 306 8.01 20.67 -13.10
N THR A 307 7.88 20.10 -14.29
CA THR A 307 6.69 19.34 -14.64
C THR A 307 6.72 18.00 -13.90
N LEU A 308 5.71 17.75 -13.07
CA LEU A 308 5.61 16.52 -12.27
C LEU A 308 4.60 15.58 -12.93
N SER A 309 4.99 14.33 -13.11
CA SER A 309 4.12 13.29 -13.67
C SER A 309 3.54 12.45 -12.56
N PHE A 310 2.22 12.24 -12.55
CA PHE A 310 1.54 11.39 -11.58
C PHE A 310 0.29 10.73 -12.15
N CYS A 311 -0.13 9.64 -11.52
CA CYS A 311 -1.33 8.91 -11.92
C CYS A 311 -2.58 9.38 -11.16
N LEU A 312 -3.66 9.60 -11.89
CA LEU A 312 -5.01 9.80 -11.35
C LEU A 312 -5.95 8.70 -11.85
N ARG A 313 -6.94 8.34 -11.02
CA ARG A 313 -7.94 7.33 -11.37
C ARG A 313 -9.18 7.99 -11.95
N GLU A 314 -9.96 7.25 -12.74
CA GLU A 314 -11.20 7.74 -13.37
C GLU A 314 -12.15 8.49 -12.42
N ASN A 315 -12.29 8.01 -11.18
CA ASN A 315 -13.18 8.59 -10.18
C ASN A 315 -12.50 9.64 -9.27
N ASP A 316 -11.27 10.03 -9.58
CA ASP A 316 -10.54 11.05 -8.81
C ASP A 316 -11.08 12.44 -9.16
N GLN A 317 -11.41 13.23 -8.14
CA GLN A 317 -11.95 14.58 -8.35
C GLN A 317 -10.90 15.51 -8.97
N LEU A 318 -9.62 15.32 -8.66
CA LEU A 318 -8.56 16.11 -9.29
C LEU A 318 -8.50 15.83 -10.81
N LEU A 319 -8.77 14.59 -11.24
CA LEU A 319 -8.81 14.26 -12.67
C LEU A 319 -9.92 15.04 -13.38
N ALA A 320 -11.07 15.22 -12.71
CA ALA A 320 -12.16 16.01 -13.26
C ALA A 320 -11.74 17.47 -13.47
N GLU A 321 -10.95 18.06 -12.58
CA GLU A 321 -10.40 19.42 -12.75
C GLU A 321 -9.41 19.51 -13.92
N PHE A 322 -8.52 18.52 -14.07
CA PHE A 322 -7.61 18.46 -15.23
C PHE A 322 -8.37 18.28 -16.56
N ARG A 323 -9.47 17.54 -16.58
CA ARG A 323 -10.35 17.41 -17.75
C ARG A 323 -11.06 18.72 -18.08
N LYS A 324 -11.63 19.42 -17.09
CA LYS A 324 -12.24 20.75 -17.27
C LYS A 324 -11.25 21.76 -17.86
N ALA A 325 -9.99 21.67 -17.47
CA ALA A 325 -8.91 22.51 -17.99
C ALA A 325 -8.36 22.05 -19.36
N GLY A 326 -8.91 20.99 -19.96
CA GLY A 326 -8.48 20.46 -21.26
C GLY A 326 -7.09 19.82 -21.24
N ARG A 327 -6.58 19.40 -20.08
CA ARG A 327 -5.26 18.78 -19.92
C ARG A 327 -5.28 17.26 -20.06
N VAL A 328 -6.44 16.66 -19.83
CA VAL A 328 -6.68 15.23 -20.05
C VAL A 328 -7.93 15.11 -20.93
N PRO A 329 -7.91 14.28 -21.99
CA PRO A 329 -9.09 14.08 -22.81
C PRO A 329 -10.26 13.52 -21.98
N GLU A 330 -11.48 13.93 -22.35
CA GLU A 330 -12.67 13.26 -21.84
C GLU A 330 -12.72 11.83 -22.37
N LYS A 331 -13.37 10.96 -21.59
CA LYS A 331 -13.60 9.58 -21.99
C LYS A 331 -14.37 9.60 -23.31
N SER A 332 -13.83 8.95 -24.34
CA SER A 332 -14.59 8.71 -25.58
C SER A 332 -15.81 7.86 -25.19
N VAL A 333 -17.00 8.43 -25.36
CA VAL A 333 -18.29 7.80 -25.00
C VAL A 333 -18.53 6.54 -25.81
#